data_AF-A0A178WCY9-F1
#
_entry.id   AF-A0A178WCY9-F1
#
_cell.length_a   1.000
_cell.length_b   1.000
_cell.length_c   1.000
_cell.angle_alpha   90.00
_cell.angle_beta   90.00
_cell.angle_gamma   90.00
#
_symmetry.space_group_name_H-M   'P 1'
#
loop_
_entity.id
_entity.type
_entity.pdbx_description
1 polymer ?
#
loop_
_entity_poly.entity_id
_entity_poly.type
_entity_poly.pdbx_seq_one_letter_code
_entity_poly.pdbx_strand_id
1 'polypeptide(L)'
;MYTADDRNIHSVDEVTDGERLTLALWFSRDSSHDEDSKLLSRLSQCTSHEVCLPLPASTNMYWFCPHQDGSNQNIGFDVCVARLHLLGFDVHSLQGEDHSTDASEQLMGPLQLAKGGKLLTRKFANILHALQVVQFYHWKASELVTSNVENDTLEEVKAMSHSQLETINALKSVFLLDENLVATTFGYSCSGEDRKDSLDLTGIALAVTSWEEYSCKLLKELLSSLPQWKTYQTIHKVESD
;
A
#
# COMPACT_ATOMS: atom_id res chain seq x y z
N MET A 1 -6.34 4.94 6.44
CA MET A 1 -6.49 6.41 6.38
C MET A 1 -6.24 6.84 4.95
N TYR A 2 -7.04 7.76 4.41
CA TYR A 2 -6.85 8.43 3.13
C TYR A 2 -7.51 9.82 3.20
N THR A 3 -7.11 10.73 2.31
CA THR A 3 -7.47 12.16 2.41
C THR A 3 -7.83 12.73 1.04
N ALA A 4 -9.03 13.24 0.82
CA ALA A 4 -9.29 13.96 -0.44
C ALA A 4 -8.74 15.40 -0.40
N ASP A 5 -8.80 16.02 0.77
CA ASP A 5 -8.29 17.36 1.09
C ASP A 5 -8.14 17.50 2.63
N ASP A 6 -7.85 18.71 3.10
CA ASP A 6 -7.70 19.07 4.52
C ASP A 6 -9.01 18.95 5.34
N ARG A 7 -10.15 18.78 4.67
CA ARG A 7 -11.49 18.69 5.28
C ARG A 7 -12.09 17.29 5.19
N ASN A 8 -11.59 16.46 4.28
CA ASN A 8 -12.11 15.14 3.93
C ASN A 8 -11.06 14.07 4.25
N ILE A 9 -10.75 13.95 5.53
CA ILE A 9 -9.88 12.92 6.08
C ILE A 9 -10.74 11.74 6.52
N HIS A 10 -10.48 10.56 5.96
CA HIS A 10 -11.21 9.33 6.27
C HIS A 10 -10.28 8.26 6.83
N SER A 11 -10.76 7.55 7.83
CA SER A 11 -10.08 6.43 8.46
C SER A 11 -11.07 5.32 8.77
N VAL A 12 -10.55 4.11 8.85
CA VAL A 12 -11.27 2.95 9.34
C VAL A 12 -10.45 2.46 10.52
N ASP A 13 -11.12 2.20 11.64
CA ASP A 13 -10.49 1.69 12.85
C ASP A 13 -9.84 0.32 12.60
N GLU A 14 -8.93 -0.07 13.49
CA GLU A 14 -8.26 -1.36 13.43
C GLU A 14 -9.26 -2.52 13.45
N VAL A 15 -9.09 -3.46 12.53
CA VAL A 15 -9.81 -4.73 12.55
C VAL A 15 -9.09 -5.65 13.55
N THR A 16 -9.71 -5.88 14.71
CA THR A 16 -9.09 -6.62 15.82
C THR A 16 -9.21 -8.14 15.71
N ASP A 17 -10.10 -8.64 14.86
CA ASP A 17 -10.26 -10.07 14.55
C ASP A 17 -10.87 -10.28 13.15
N GLY A 18 -10.54 -11.40 12.51
CA GLY A 18 -11.02 -11.76 11.17
C GLY A 18 -10.46 -10.89 10.04
N GLU A 19 -11.26 -10.67 8.99
CA GLU A 19 -10.91 -9.79 7.88
C GLU A 19 -12.11 -8.96 7.41
N ARG A 20 -11.84 -7.77 6.86
CA ARG A 20 -12.84 -6.91 6.25
C ARG A 20 -12.54 -6.71 4.77
N LEU A 21 -13.24 -7.45 3.92
CA LEU A 21 -13.26 -7.19 2.48
C LEU A 21 -14.19 -6.01 2.18
N THR A 22 -13.72 -5.04 1.40
CA THR A 22 -14.51 -3.85 1.05
C THR A 22 -14.32 -3.49 -0.41
N LEU A 23 -15.44 -3.37 -1.13
CA LEU A 23 -15.50 -2.68 -2.41
C LEU A 23 -15.96 -1.25 -2.14
N ALA A 24 -15.06 -0.27 -2.30
CA ALA A 24 -15.38 1.15 -2.18
C ALA A 24 -15.57 1.75 -3.58
N LEU A 25 -16.66 2.49 -3.76
CA LEU A 25 -17.02 3.15 -5.01
C LEU A 25 -17.22 4.65 -4.74
N TRP A 26 -16.79 5.47 -5.68
CA TRP A 26 -17.02 6.92 -5.65
C TRP A 26 -17.85 7.31 -6.86
N PHE A 27 -18.94 8.02 -6.61
CA PHE A 27 -19.85 8.49 -7.66
C PHE A 27 -19.73 10.00 -7.81
N SER A 28 -19.73 10.47 -9.05
CA SER A 28 -19.81 11.89 -9.38
C SER A 28 -21.08 12.15 -10.17
N ARG A 29 -21.66 13.36 -10.01
CA ARG A 29 -22.71 13.86 -10.90
C ARG A 29 -22.16 14.35 -12.24
N ASP A 30 -20.85 14.55 -12.31
CA ASP A 30 -20.16 14.86 -13.55
C ASP A 30 -19.87 13.55 -14.29
N SER A 31 -20.57 13.34 -15.40
CA SER A 31 -20.45 12.14 -16.24
C SER A 31 -19.07 11.99 -16.87
N SER A 32 -18.23 13.04 -16.91
CA SER A 32 -16.83 12.91 -17.35
C SER A 32 -15.98 12.09 -16.38
N HIS A 33 -16.45 11.93 -15.14
CA HIS A 33 -15.83 11.15 -14.08
C HIS A 33 -16.60 9.85 -13.77
N ASP A 34 -17.52 9.40 -14.64
CA ASP A 34 -18.19 8.11 -14.49
C ASP A 34 -17.18 6.96 -14.74
N GLU A 35 -16.77 6.32 -13.66
CA GLU A 35 -15.88 5.15 -13.65
C GLU A 35 -16.66 3.83 -13.49
N ASP A 36 -17.99 3.86 -13.33
CA ASP A 36 -18.79 2.68 -13.01
C ASP A 36 -18.78 1.68 -14.17
N SER A 37 -18.98 2.20 -15.39
CA SER A 37 -18.94 1.40 -16.62
C SER A 37 -17.55 0.77 -16.86
N LYS A 38 -16.48 1.52 -16.56
CA LYS A 38 -15.09 1.07 -16.67
C LYS A 38 -14.80 -0.01 -15.63
N LEU A 39 -15.25 0.16 -14.39
CA LEU A 39 -15.08 -0.82 -13.32
C LEU A 39 -15.81 -2.13 -13.63
N LEU A 40 -17.08 -2.08 -14.00
CA LEU A 40 -17.86 -3.28 -14.34
C LEU A 40 -17.26 -4.02 -15.54
N SER A 41 -16.76 -3.27 -16.53
CA SER A 41 -16.03 -3.84 -17.66
C SER A 41 -14.76 -4.55 -17.20
N ARG A 42 -13.92 -3.92 -16.38
CA ARG A 42 -12.69 -4.52 -15.82
C ARG A 42 -12.97 -5.77 -14.98
N LEU A 43 -13.99 -5.72 -14.11
CA LEU A 43 -14.42 -6.86 -13.30
C LEU A 43 -14.92 -8.01 -14.17
N SER A 44 -15.58 -7.72 -15.29
CA SER A 44 -16.02 -8.76 -16.24
C SER A 44 -14.89 -9.37 -17.08
N GLN A 45 -13.79 -8.64 -17.25
CA GLN A 45 -12.61 -9.06 -18.02
C GLN A 45 -11.53 -9.71 -17.16
N CYS A 46 -11.55 -9.50 -15.83
CA CYS A 46 -10.64 -10.16 -14.91
C CYS A 46 -10.79 -11.68 -15.01
N THR A 47 -9.83 -12.30 -15.68
CA THR A 47 -9.67 -13.75 -15.66
C THR A 47 -8.93 -14.14 -14.38
N SER A 48 -9.22 -15.34 -13.86
CA SER A 48 -8.81 -15.78 -12.52
C SER A 48 -7.29 -15.91 -12.29
N HIS A 49 -6.48 -15.60 -13.30
CA HIS A 49 -5.04 -15.90 -13.37
C HIS A 49 -4.13 -14.68 -13.41
N GLU A 50 -4.66 -13.46 -13.58
CA GLU A 50 -3.83 -12.26 -13.52
C GLU A 50 -3.78 -11.71 -12.10
N VAL A 51 -2.56 -11.59 -11.55
CA VAL A 51 -2.32 -10.94 -10.26
C VAL A 51 -2.66 -9.45 -10.41
N CYS A 52 -3.78 -9.02 -9.82
CA CYS A 52 -4.14 -7.62 -9.75
C CYS A 52 -3.29 -6.91 -8.69
N LEU A 53 -2.10 -6.45 -9.09
CA LEU A 53 -1.28 -5.60 -8.24
C LEU A 53 -2.00 -4.28 -7.98
N PRO A 54 -1.94 -3.75 -6.75
CA PRO A 54 -2.63 -2.51 -6.41
C PRO A 54 -2.05 -1.37 -7.25
N LEU A 55 -2.93 -0.57 -7.82
CA LEU A 55 -2.57 0.72 -8.40
C LEU A 55 -2.90 1.79 -7.37
N PRO A 56 -1.95 2.66 -6.99
CA PRO A 56 -2.26 3.72 -6.06
C PRO A 56 -3.22 4.72 -6.73
N ALA A 57 -4.08 5.33 -5.93
CA ALA A 57 -4.84 6.50 -6.34
C ALA A 57 -3.89 7.70 -6.51
N SER A 58 -4.45 8.88 -6.83
CA SER A 58 -3.67 10.12 -6.84
C SER A 58 -2.90 10.30 -5.53
N THR A 59 -1.66 10.78 -5.61
CA THR A 59 -0.76 10.99 -4.46
C THR A 59 -1.36 11.93 -3.40
N ASN A 60 -2.22 12.87 -3.82
CA ASN A 60 -3.02 13.69 -2.90
C ASN A 60 -3.89 12.86 -1.95
N MET A 61 -4.32 11.66 -2.36
CA MET A 61 -5.13 10.76 -1.52
C MET A 61 -4.38 10.13 -0.35
N TYR A 62 -3.05 10.12 -0.44
CA TYR A 62 -2.18 9.54 0.58
C TYR A 62 -1.38 10.59 1.34
N TRP A 63 -1.40 11.85 0.92
CA TRP A 63 -0.74 12.94 1.62
C TRP A 63 -1.59 13.47 2.76
N PHE A 64 -1.18 13.20 4.00
CA PHE A 64 -1.84 13.74 5.19
C PHE A 64 -1.15 15.01 5.69
N CYS A 65 -1.94 16.08 5.86
CA CYS A 65 -1.53 17.34 6.45
C CYS A 65 -2.66 17.87 7.36
N PRO A 66 -2.48 17.90 8.70
CA PRO A 66 -3.56 18.26 9.63
C PRO A 66 -3.82 19.77 9.75
N HIS A 67 -2.88 20.64 9.36
CA HIS A 67 -3.01 22.10 9.49
C HIS A 67 -2.45 22.81 8.24
N GLN A 68 -3.33 23.20 7.32
CA GLN A 68 -3.00 24.18 6.27
C GLN A 68 -3.33 25.61 6.75
N ASP A 69 -2.78 26.02 7.89
CA ASP A 69 -2.80 27.44 8.25
C ASP A 69 -1.78 28.16 7.36
N GLY A 70 -2.17 29.28 6.74
CA GLY A 70 -1.51 29.99 5.62
C GLY A 70 -0.03 30.42 5.74
N SER A 71 0.74 29.83 6.64
CA SER A 71 2.18 29.67 6.54
C SER A 71 2.53 28.61 5.48
N ASN A 72 3.46 28.92 4.57
CA ASN A 72 3.91 28.05 3.48
C ASN A 72 4.66 26.76 3.93
N GLN A 73 4.45 26.28 5.15
CA GLN A 73 5.06 25.06 5.65
C GLN A 73 4.05 23.92 5.51
N ASN A 74 4.12 23.21 4.39
CA ASN A 74 3.29 22.04 4.09
C ASN A 74 3.81 20.83 4.89
N ILE A 75 3.71 20.89 6.23
CA ILE A 75 4.20 19.85 7.14
C ILE A 75 3.20 18.70 7.11
N GLY A 76 3.57 17.62 6.45
CA GLY A 76 2.75 16.44 6.29
C GLY A 76 3.59 15.20 6.00
N PHE A 77 2.90 14.10 5.72
CA PHE A 77 3.53 12.86 5.35
C PHE A 77 2.69 12.05 4.37
N ASP A 78 3.35 11.18 3.61
CA ASP A 78 2.65 10.13 2.87
C ASP A 78 2.25 9.00 3.83
N VAL A 79 0.96 8.67 3.86
CA VAL A 79 0.37 7.66 4.76
C VAL A 79 1.00 6.28 4.56
N CYS A 80 1.36 5.90 3.33
CA CYS A 80 1.94 4.59 3.07
C CYS A 80 3.39 4.53 3.56
N VAL A 81 4.18 5.57 3.26
CA VAL A 81 5.57 5.69 3.74
C VAL A 81 5.60 5.75 5.28
N ALA A 82 4.71 6.53 5.90
CA ALA A 82 4.61 6.66 7.36
C ALA A 82 4.31 5.31 8.03
N ARG A 83 3.38 4.52 7.48
CA ARG A 83 3.04 3.20 8.02
C ARG A 83 4.18 2.18 7.86
N LEU A 84 4.90 2.20 6.74
CA LEU A 84 6.09 1.37 6.56
C LEU A 84 7.20 1.76 7.56
N HIS A 85 7.43 3.06 7.72
CA HIS A 85 8.40 3.60 8.66
C HIS A 85 8.09 3.19 10.11
N LEU A 86 6.82 3.23 10.52
CA LEU A 86 6.37 2.74 11.83
C LEU A 86 6.64 1.24 12.03
N LEU A 87 6.67 0.44 10.96
CA LEU A 87 7.02 -0.98 11.01
C LEU A 87 8.55 -1.23 10.88
N GLY A 88 9.34 -0.16 10.85
CA GLY A 88 10.79 -0.18 10.76
C GLY A 88 11.32 -0.42 9.34
N PHE A 89 10.49 -0.21 8.33
CA PHE A 89 10.88 -0.34 6.92
C PHE A 89 11.09 1.02 6.27
N ASP A 90 12.12 1.06 5.43
CA ASP A 90 12.46 2.19 4.59
C ASP A 90 12.19 1.86 3.12
N VAL A 91 12.02 2.90 2.31
CA VAL A 91 11.62 2.77 0.90
C VAL A 91 12.72 3.31 0.00
N HIS A 92 13.16 2.49 -0.94
CA HIS A 92 14.12 2.86 -1.97
C HIS A 92 13.44 2.83 -3.35
N SER A 93 13.23 4.01 -3.94
CA SER A 93 12.71 4.13 -5.31
C SER A 93 13.73 3.64 -6.33
N LEU A 94 13.25 2.97 -7.38
CA LEU A 94 14.06 2.60 -8.55
C LEU A 94 13.83 3.54 -9.74
N GLN A 95 12.92 4.51 -9.60
CA GLN A 95 12.67 5.52 -10.61
C GLN A 95 13.77 6.58 -10.53
N GLY A 96 14.37 6.89 -11.69
CA GLY A 96 15.74 7.37 -11.82
C GLY A 96 16.13 8.63 -11.05
N GLU A 97 17.44 8.83 -10.94
CA GLU A 97 18.13 10.01 -10.40
C GLU A 97 17.85 11.32 -11.18
N ASP A 98 16.89 11.32 -12.10
CA ASP A 98 16.46 12.51 -12.81
C ASP A 98 15.69 13.42 -11.84
N HIS A 99 16.37 14.45 -11.36
CA HIS A 99 15.85 15.51 -10.49
C HIS A 99 14.63 16.26 -11.03
N SER A 100 14.11 15.90 -12.21
CA SER A 100 12.90 16.47 -12.82
C SER A 100 11.62 15.73 -12.50
N THR A 101 11.69 14.48 -12.02
CA THR A 101 10.50 13.67 -11.73
C THR A 101 9.92 14.10 -10.39
N ASP A 102 8.62 14.42 -10.36
CA ASP A 102 7.91 14.74 -9.12
C ASP A 102 8.15 13.61 -8.11
N ALA A 103 8.55 13.97 -6.89
CA ALA A 103 8.83 12.98 -5.85
C ALA A 103 7.65 12.02 -5.67
N SER A 104 6.42 12.53 -5.86
CA SER A 104 5.20 11.75 -5.73
C SER A 104 5.11 10.62 -6.76
N GLU A 105 5.64 10.81 -7.98
CA GLU A 105 5.70 9.77 -9.01
C GLU A 105 6.64 8.62 -8.61
N GLN A 106 7.67 8.89 -7.81
CA GLN A 106 8.63 7.87 -7.33
C GLN A 106 7.95 6.80 -6.47
N LEU A 107 6.86 7.14 -5.75
CA LEU A 107 6.08 6.18 -4.96
C LEU A 107 5.12 5.35 -5.82
N MET A 108 4.78 5.84 -7.01
CA MET A 108 3.90 5.18 -7.98
C MET A 108 4.65 4.16 -8.84
N GLY A 109 5.97 4.31 -8.95
CA GLY A 109 6.85 3.42 -9.70
C GLY A 109 7.45 2.27 -8.86
N PRO A 110 8.24 1.41 -9.52
CA PRO A 110 8.87 0.27 -8.87
C PRO A 110 9.82 0.69 -7.74
N LEU A 111 9.78 -0.04 -6.62
CA LEU A 111 10.58 0.25 -5.45
C LEU A 111 11.03 -1.00 -4.69
N GLN A 112 11.91 -0.81 -3.72
CA GLN A 112 12.44 -1.85 -2.83
C GLN A 112 12.27 -1.46 -1.36
N LEU A 113 12.17 -2.46 -0.50
CA LEU A 113 12.13 -2.28 0.95
C LEU A 113 13.50 -2.44 1.56
N ALA A 114 13.81 -1.57 2.52
CA ALA A 114 15.04 -1.55 3.28
C ALA A 114 14.75 -1.69 4.78
N LYS A 115 15.67 -2.31 5.52
CA LYS A 115 15.62 -2.42 6.98
C LYS A 115 16.99 -2.75 7.55
N GLY A 116 17.42 -2.05 8.60
CA GLY A 116 18.64 -2.37 9.35
C GLY A 116 19.92 -2.42 8.48
N GLY A 117 20.07 -1.49 7.53
CA GLY A 117 21.22 -1.45 6.60
C GLY A 117 21.21 -2.54 5.52
N LYS A 118 20.13 -3.31 5.42
CA LYS A 118 19.90 -4.30 4.37
C LYS A 118 18.80 -3.83 3.42
N LEU A 119 18.86 -4.31 2.18
CA LEU A 119 17.90 -4.03 1.13
C LEU A 119 17.36 -5.34 0.56
N LEU A 120 16.05 -5.43 0.42
CA LEU A 120 15.38 -6.53 -0.26
C LEU A 120 15.53 -6.36 -1.78
N THR A 121 16.06 -7.36 -2.46
CA THR A 121 16.28 -7.35 -3.91
C THR A 121 14.97 -7.48 -4.67
N ARG A 122 13.95 -8.11 -4.06
CA ARG A 122 12.60 -8.19 -4.61
C ARG A 122 12.01 -6.80 -4.80
N LYS A 123 11.46 -6.56 -5.99
CA LYS A 123 10.87 -5.29 -6.40
C LYS A 123 9.36 -5.32 -6.16
N PHE A 124 8.84 -4.25 -5.59
CA PHE A 124 7.42 -4.00 -5.52
C PHE A 124 7.02 -3.09 -6.68
N ALA A 125 5.75 -3.20 -7.09
CA ALA A 125 5.22 -2.41 -8.20
C ALA A 125 5.12 -0.92 -7.85
N ASN A 126 4.82 -0.62 -6.59
CA ASN A 126 4.64 0.72 -6.03
C ASN A 126 4.56 0.63 -4.49
N ILE A 127 4.42 1.78 -3.83
CA ILE A 127 4.34 1.90 -2.38
C ILE A 127 3.16 1.15 -1.77
N LEU A 128 2.02 1.10 -2.45
CA LEU A 128 0.83 0.43 -1.95
C LEU A 128 1.00 -1.09 -1.97
N HIS A 129 1.60 -1.64 -3.04
CA HIS A 129 1.96 -3.06 -3.09
C HIS A 129 2.90 -3.44 -1.93
N ALA A 130 3.95 -2.66 -1.70
CA ALA A 130 4.88 -2.91 -0.60
C ALA A 130 4.18 -2.87 0.77
N LEU A 131 3.36 -1.85 1.01
CA LEU A 131 2.62 -1.71 2.26
C LEU A 131 1.65 -2.89 2.49
N GLN A 132 0.93 -3.32 1.45
CA GLN A 132 -0.02 -4.43 1.56
C GLN A 132 0.66 -5.75 1.89
N VAL A 133 1.81 -6.05 1.27
CA VAL A 133 2.59 -7.25 1.61
C VAL A 133 3.11 -7.21 3.03
N VAL A 134 3.66 -6.07 3.48
CA VAL A 134 4.16 -5.92 4.86
C VAL A 134 3.04 -6.10 5.88
N GLN A 135 1.87 -5.52 5.63
CA GLN A 135 0.70 -5.69 6.50
C GLN A 135 0.17 -7.12 6.50
N PHE A 136 0.14 -7.77 5.33
CA PHE A 136 -0.24 -9.16 5.22
C PHE A 136 0.71 -10.06 6.00
N TYR A 137 2.02 -9.86 5.88
CA TYR A 137 2.99 -10.62 6.68
C TYR A 137 2.79 -10.36 8.17
N HIS A 138 2.64 -9.11 8.59
CA HIS A 138 2.36 -8.79 10.00
C HIS A 138 1.10 -9.49 10.54
N TRP A 139 0.07 -9.66 9.70
CA TRP A 139 -1.15 -10.38 10.07
C TRP A 139 -0.99 -11.91 10.05
N LYS A 140 -0.34 -12.45 9.01
CA LYS A 140 -0.31 -13.90 8.69
C LYS A 140 1.01 -14.59 9.01
N ALA A 141 1.99 -13.90 9.60
CA ALA A 141 3.33 -14.44 9.87
C ALA A 141 3.28 -15.79 10.62
N SER A 142 2.43 -15.91 11.64
CA SER A 142 2.28 -17.15 12.41
C SER A 142 1.78 -18.34 11.56
N GLU A 143 0.91 -18.09 10.59
CA GLU A 143 0.42 -19.11 9.65
C GLU A 143 1.51 -19.47 8.62
N LEU A 144 2.25 -18.47 8.12
CA LEU A 144 3.29 -18.62 7.09
C LEU A 144 4.54 -19.36 7.59
N VAL A 145 4.92 -19.19 8.86
CA VAL A 145 6.05 -19.90 9.47
C VAL A 145 5.80 -21.42 9.53
N THR A 146 4.53 -21.85 9.60
CA THR A 146 4.18 -23.28 9.65
C THR A 146 4.17 -23.96 8.28
N SER A 147 4.09 -23.20 7.18
CA SER A 147 4.00 -23.76 5.82
C SER A 147 5.35 -23.88 5.09
N ASN A 148 6.38 -23.14 5.51
CA ASN A 148 7.61 -22.95 4.72
C ASN A 148 8.79 -23.84 5.17
N VAL A 149 8.59 -25.15 5.27
CA VAL A 149 9.68 -26.08 5.66
C VAL A 149 10.66 -26.38 4.52
N GLU A 150 10.33 -26.09 3.25
CA GLU A 150 11.23 -26.34 2.13
C GLU A 150 11.05 -25.28 1.04
N ASN A 151 11.98 -24.32 0.93
CA ASN A 151 12.26 -23.67 -0.34
C ASN A 151 13.65 -23.01 -0.34
N ASP A 152 14.37 -23.25 -1.43
CA ASP A 152 15.74 -22.83 -1.71
C ASP A 152 15.98 -21.36 -1.38
N THR A 153 17.00 -21.11 -0.56
CA THR A 153 17.53 -19.79 -0.21
C THR A 153 18.10 -19.09 -1.44
N LEU A 154 17.26 -18.38 -2.18
CA LEU A 154 17.72 -17.25 -2.98
C LEU A 154 18.09 -16.14 -1.99
N GLU A 155 19.31 -15.60 -2.06
CA GLU A 155 19.70 -14.40 -1.30
C GLU A 155 18.87 -13.20 -1.79
N GLU A 156 17.65 -13.07 -1.27
CA GLU A 156 16.77 -11.94 -1.57
C GLU A 156 17.17 -10.69 -0.78
N VAL A 157 18.13 -10.78 0.15
CA VAL A 157 18.55 -9.66 0.99
C VAL A 157 20.03 -9.36 0.76
N LYS A 158 20.35 -8.12 0.38
CA LYS A 158 21.72 -7.65 0.19
C LYS A 158 22.08 -6.51 1.15
N ALA A 159 23.37 -6.31 1.37
CA ALA A 159 23.86 -5.11 2.04
C ALA A 159 23.53 -3.87 1.19
N MET A 160 23.06 -2.81 1.85
CA MET A 160 22.74 -1.54 1.20
C MET A 160 24.02 -0.76 0.90
N SER A 161 24.10 -0.14 -0.28
CA SER A 161 25.20 0.78 -0.61
C SER A 161 24.97 2.17 0.00
N HIS A 162 26.03 2.99 0.06
CA HIS A 162 25.92 4.36 0.54
C HIS A 162 24.95 5.21 -0.30
N SER A 163 25.03 5.09 -1.63
CA SER A 163 24.12 5.79 -2.56
C SER A 163 22.65 5.45 -2.31
N GLN A 164 22.34 4.17 -2.05
CA GLN A 164 20.97 3.74 -1.77
C GLN A 164 20.46 4.33 -0.44
N LEU A 165 21.33 4.44 0.57
CA LEU A 165 21.00 5.09 1.83
C LEU A 165 20.73 6.59 1.64
N GLU A 166 21.51 7.27 0.80
CA GLU A 166 21.29 8.68 0.46
C GLU A 166 19.94 8.88 -0.24
N THR A 167 19.58 8.02 -1.21
CA THR A 167 18.28 8.05 -1.89
C THR A 167 17.12 7.82 -0.91
N ILE A 168 17.25 6.86 0.00
CA ILE A 168 16.26 6.60 1.05
C ILE A 168 16.07 7.84 1.94
N ASN A 169 17.17 8.46 2.38
CA ASN A 169 17.12 9.64 3.23
C ASN A 169 16.52 10.85 2.50
N ALA A 170 16.81 11.01 1.21
CA ALA A 170 16.19 12.03 0.37
C ALA A 170 14.67 11.83 0.29
N LEU A 171 14.21 10.60 0.03
CA LEU A 171 12.78 10.27 0.02
C LEU A 171 12.11 10.55 1.37
N LYS A 172 12.73 10.14 2.48
CA LYS A 172 12.22 10.42 3.83
C LYS A 172 12.08 11.92 4.09
N SER A 173 13.06 12.72 3.68
CA SER A 173 13.02 14.17 3.87
C SER A 173 11.87 14.85 3.13
N VAL A 174 11.31 14.21 2.10
CA VAL A 174 10.13 14.68 1.36
C VAL A 174 8.84 14.14 1.95
N PHE A 175 8.80 12.85 2.30
CA PHE A 175 7.56 12.14 2.65
C PHE A 175 7.31 11.94 4.14
N LEU A 176 8.27 12.27 5.00
CA LEU A 176 8.21 12.13 6.45
C LEU A 176 8.80 13.38 7.13
N LEU A 177 8.20 14.55 6.85
CA LEU A 177 8.70 15.83 7.37
C LEU A 177 8.60 15.95 8.90
N ASP A 178 7.64 15.27 9.52
CA ASP A 178 7.43 15.28 10.96
C ASP A 178 7.13 13.87 11.50
N GLU A 179 8.16 13.22 12.03
CA GLU A 179 8.06 11.90 12.66
C GLU A 179 7.19 11.91 13.93
N ASN A 180 7.16 13.04 14.67
CA ASN A 180 6.29 13.16 15.85
C ASN A 180 4.83 13.21 15.42
N LEU A 181 4.52 13.87 14.30
CA LEU A 181 3.18 13.87 13.73
C LEU A 181 2.76 12.46 13.30
N VAL A 182 3.67 11.68 12.71
CA VAL A 182 3.40 10.27 12.36
C VAL A 182 3.05 9.46 13.61
N ALA A 183 3.86 9.57 14.66
CA ALA A 183 3.66 8.84 15.91
C ALA A 183 2.36 9.22 16.63
N THR A 184 2.01 10.51 16.64
CA THR A 184 0.76 10.99 17.25
C THR A 184 -0.47 10.58 16.43
N THR A 185 -0.37 10.58 15.10
CA THR A 185 -1.50 10.25 14.21
C THR A 185 -1.85 8.77 14.22
N PHE A 186 -0.86 7.88 14.15
CA PHE A 186 -1.10 6.43 14.16
C PHE A 186 -1.08 5.83 15.57
N GLY A 187 -0.80 6.64 16.59
CA GLY A 187 -0.73 6.24 17.99
C GLY A 187 0.53 5.46 18.34
N TYR A 188 0.89 5.49 19.64
CA TYR A 188 1.98 4.71 20.23
C TYR A 188 1.76 3.17 20.14
N SER A 189 0.57 2.70 19.74
CA SER A 189 0.26 1.26 19.68
C SER A 189 1.09 0.47 18.66
N CYS A 190 1.68 1.14 17.65
CA CYS A 190 2.65 0.54 16.73
C CYS A 190 4.11 0.59 17.24
N SER A 191 4.38 1.19 18.40
CA SER A 191 5.73 1.44 18.91
C SER A 191 6.26 0.38 19.88
N GLY A 192 5.61 -0.78 20.01
CA GLY A 192 6.22 -1.88 20.75
C GLY A 192 7.53 -2.27 20.05
N GLU A 193 8.67 -1.96 20.66
CA GLU A 193 10.01 -2.28 20.13
C GLU A 193 10.08 -3.78 19.75
N ASP A 194 9.47 -4.64 20.57
CA ASP A 194 9.32 -6.09 20.32
C ASP A 194 8.63 -6.44 18.98
N ARG A 195 7.68 -5.61 18.50
CA ARG A 195 6.98 -5.85 17.22
C ARG A 195 7.79 -5.38 16.02
N LYS A 196 8.52 -4.27 16.15
CA LYS A 196 9.39 -3.77 15.07
C LYS A 196 10.49 -4.78 14.76
N ASP A 197 11.02 -5.46 15.75
CA ASP A 197 12.09 -6.45 15.54
C ASP A 197 11.60 -7.80 15.00
N SER A 198 10.30 -8.09 15.14
CA SER A 198 9.71 -9.36 14.66
C SER A 198 9.59 -9.46 13.13
N LEU A 199 9.49 -8.33 12.42
CA LEU A 199 9.32 -8.31 10.97
C LEU A 199 10.67 -8.21 10.27
N ASP A 200 11.11 -9.27 9.59
CA ASP A 200 12.36 -9.30 8.86
C ASP A 200 12.17 -9.27 7.34
N LEU A 201 13.20 -8.84 6.60
CA LEU A 201 13.13 -8.76 5.14
C LEU A 201 12.97 -10.14 4.49
N THR A 202 13.49 -11.20 5.12
CA THR A 202 13.38 -12.58 4.62
C THR A 202 11.94 -13.09 4.73
N GLY A 203 11.26 -12.83 5.84
CA GLY A 203 9.84 -13.14 5.98
C GLY A 203 8.97 -12.40 4.96
N ILE A 204 9.28 -11.12 4.71
CA ILE A 204 8.61 -10.32 3.68
C ILE A 204 8.80 -10.91 2.28
N ALA A 205 10.02 -11.32 1.94
CA ALA A 205 10.33 -11.97 0.65
C ALA A 205 9.41 -13.17 0.38
N LEU A 206 9.25 -14.03 1.37
CA LEU A 206 8.38 -15.20 1.31
C LEU A 206 6.90 -14.82 1.26
N ALA A 207 6.51 -13.77 2.01
CA ALA A 207 5.13 -13.32 2.09
C ALA A 207 4.60 -12.72 0.78
N VAL A 208 5.46 -12.25 -0.14
CA VAL A 208 5.00 -11.71 -1.43
C VAL A 208 4.18 -12.74 -2.20
N THR A 209 4.71 -13.96 -2.38
CA THR A 209 4.01 -15.00 -3.15
C THR A 209 2.71 -15.41 -2.45
N SER A 210 2.74 -15.58 -1.12
CA SER A 210 1.53 -15.90 -0.36
C SER A 210 0.48 -14.78 -0.42
N TRP A 211 0.91 -13.52 -0.43
CA TRP A 211 0.02 -12.37 -0.59
C TRP A 211 -0.60 -12.31 -2.00
N GLU A 212 0.17 -12.62 -3.05
CA GLU A 212 -0.32 -12.68 -4.43
C GLU A 212 -1.38 -13.79 -4.57
N GLU A 213 -1.11 -14.97 -4.03
CA GLU A 213 -2.05 -16.10 -4.01
C GLU A 213 -3.33 -15.77 -3.23
N TYR A 214 -3.17 -15.15 -2.06
CA TYR A 214 -4.28 -14.72 -1.21
C TYR A 214 -5.17 -13.68 -1.90
N SER A 215 -4.55 -12.68 -2.51
CA SER A 215 -5.24 -11.62 -3.25
C SER A 215 -5.99 -12.20 -4.45
N CYS A 216 -5.38 -13.14 -5.19
CA CYS A 216 -6.05 -13.86 -6.27
C CYS A 216 -7.25 -14.68 -5.79
N LYS A 217 -7.14 -15.33 -4.62
CA LYS A 217 -8.25 -16.06 -4.01
C LYS A 217 -9.41 -15.12 -3.69
N LEU A 218 -9.15 -14.00 -3.00
CA LEU A 218 -10.18 -13.01 -2.68
C LEU A 218 -10.83 -12.42 -3.93
N LEU A 219 -10.05 -12.15 -4.98
CA LEU A 219 -10.60 -11.71 -6.25
C LEU A 219 -11.55 -12.75 -6.85
N LYS A 220 -11.20 -14.04 -6.82
CA LYS A 220 -12.10 -15.12 -7.30
C LYS A 220 -13.40 -15.16 -6.51
N GLU A 221 -13.34 -15.01 -5.18
CA GLU A 221 -14.52 -14.96 -4.32
C GLU A 221 -15.41 -13.75 -4.65
N LEU A 222 -14.80 -12.58 -4.83
CA LEU A 222 -15.49 -11.36 -5.27
C LEU A 222 -16.17 -11.56 -6.63
N LEU A 223 -15.46 -12.09 -7.62
CA LEU A 223 -15.98 -12.34 -8.96
C LEU A 223 -17.10 -13.39 -8.96
N SER A 224 -17.02 -14.39 -8.09
CA SER A 224 -18.08 -15.40 -7.92
C SER A 224 -19.38 -14.82 -7.37
N SER A 225 -19.31 -13.68 -6.66
CA SER A 225 -20.46 -12.98 -6.08
C SER A 225 -21.14 -12.03 -7.08
N LEU A 226 -20.42 -11.57 -8.12
CA LEU A 226 -20.95 -10.62 -9.11
C LEU A 226 -22.25 -11.07 -9.80
N PRO A 227 -22.43 -12.33 -10.23
CA PRO A 227 -23.69 -12.77 -10.83
C PRO A 227 -24.87 -12.60 -9.88
N GLN A 228 -24.68 -12.90 -8.59
CA GLN A 228 -25.73 -12.75 -7.58
C GLN A 228 -26.09 -11.28 -7.39
N TRP A 229 -25.10 -10.38 -7.33
CA TRP A 229 -25.36 -8.94 -7.23
C TRP A 229 -26.14 -8.39 -8.43
N LYS A 230 -25.93 -8.94 -9.62
CA LYS A 230 -26.76 -8.64 -10.81
C LYS A 230 -28.17 -9.20 -10.68
N THR A 231 -28.31 -10.45 -10.25
CA THR A 231 -29.62 -11.11 -10.07
C THR A 231 -30.49 -10.38 -9.04
N TYR A 232 -29.90 -9.95 -7.92
CA TYR A 232 -30.59 -9.21 -6.87
C TYR A 232 -30.74 -7.71 -7.15
N GLN A 233 -30.39 -7.25 -8.37
CA GLN A 233 -30.44 -5.85 -8.78
C GLN A 233 -29.70 -4.91 -7.81
N THR A 234 -28.63 -5.39 -7.18
CA THR A 234 -27.78 -4.57 -6.30
C THR A 234 -26.84 -3.69 -7.13
N ILE A 235 -26.62 -4.06 -8.40
CA ILE A 235 -25.90 -3.25 -9.39
C ILE A 235 -26.90 -2.84 -10.47
N HIS A 236 -27.13 -1.54 -10.61
CA HIS A 236 -27.97 -0.97 -11.67
C HIS A 236 -27.09 -0.46 -12.80
N LYS A 237 -27.44 -0.79 -14.04
CA LYS A 237 -26.95 -0.02 -15.20
C LYS A 237 -27.86 1.18 -15.34
N VAL A 238 -27.33 2.38 -15.16
CA VAL A 238 -28.03 3.60 -15.54
C VAL A 238 -27.90 3.69 -17.06
N GLU A 239 -29.00 3.53 -17.79
CA GLU A 239 -29.03 3.87 -19.21
C GLU A 239 -28.90 5.39 -19.33
N SER A 240 -27.89 5.84 -20.05
CA SER A 240 -27.73 7.26 -20.37
C SER A 240 -28.65 7.60 -21.54
N ASP A 241 -29.56 8.55 -21.36
CA ASP A 241 -30.35 9.16 -22.42
C ASP A 241 -29.49 9.98 -23.41
#